data_AF-A0A9X3J2J5-F1
#
_entry.id   AF-A0A9X3J2J5-F1
#
_cell.length_a   1.000
_cell.length_b   1.000
_cell.length_c   1.000
_cell.angle_alpha   90.00
_cell.angle_beta   90.00
_cell.angle_gamma   90.00
#
_symmetry.space_group_name_H-M   'P 1'
#
loop_
_entity.id
_entity.type
_entity.pdbx_description
1 polymer ?
#
loop_
_entity_poly.entity_id
_entity_poly.type
_entity_poly.pdbx_seq_one_letter_code
_entity_poly.pdbx_strand_id
1 'polypeptide(L)'
;MLAEFTRRRAAFEADLAASNILHHVHTCPTCGFPTLSERASYELCAVCLWEDDGEGGDPNRVSPPNGASPTQARLHASEMLRRFEQSHALDGSIDDVVRAIKAFVARWRRGDASIVEDDFTANLRNIVPTRPRSP
;
A
#
# COMPACT_ATOMS: atom_id res chain seq x y z
N MET A 1 -9.72 -11.11 6.33
CA MET A 1 -8.58 -11.12 5.39
C MET A 1 -8.96 -10.59 3.99
N LEU A 2 -9.49 -11.36 3.02
CA LEU A 2 -9.82 -10.77 1.69
C LEU A 2 -10.90 -9.68 1.73
N ALA A 3 -11.90 -9.84 2.60
CA ALA A 3 -12.89 -8.79 2.84
C ALA A 3 -12.28 -7.53 3.46
N GLU A 4 -11.22 -7.66 4.27
CA GLU A 4 -10.51 -6.49 4.82
C GLU A 4 -9.74 -5.76 3.75
N PHE A 5 -9.02 -6.48 2.88
CA PHE A 5 -8.42 -5.91 1.68
C PHE A 5 -9.46 -5.14 0.86
N THR A 6 -10.60 -5.79 0.54
CA THR A 6 -11.66 -5.20 -0.27
C THR A 6 -12.18 -3.91 0.35
N ARG A 7 -12.50 -3.93 1.65
CA ARG A 7 -12.98 -2.73 2.38
C ARG A 7 -11.94 -1.63 2.42
N ARG A 8 -10.68 -1.95 2.74
CA ARG A 8 -9.59 -0.96 2.85
C ARG A 8 -9.34 -0.28 1.50
N ARG A 9 -9.21 -1.07 0.43
CA ARG A 9 -9.00 -0.53 -0.91
C ARG A 9 -10.17 0.34 -1.36
N ALA A 10 -11.41 -0.11 -1.15
CA ALA A 10 -12.60 0.68 -1.47
C ALA A 10 -12.67 1.98 -0.67
N ALA A 11 -12.27 1.98 0.61
CA ALA A 11 -12.20 3.20 1.41
C ALA A 11 -11.19 4.21 0.84
N PHE A 12 -9.98 3.77 0.50
CA PHE A 12 -8.99 4.65 -0.15
C PHE A 12 -9.46 5.17 -1.51
N GLU A 13 -10.08 4.32 -2.33
CA GLU A 13 -10.65 4.73 -3.62
C GLU A 13 -11.76 5.78 -3.43
N ALA A 14 -12.62 5.61 -2.43
CA ALA A 14 -13.68 6.56 -2.09
C ALA A 14 -13.12 7.89 -1.57
N ASP A 15 -12.13 7.84 -0.67
CA ASP A 15 -11.51 9.05 -0.12
C ASP A 15 -10.76 9.84 -1.21
N LEU A 16 -10.06 9.15 -2.12
CA LEU A 16 -9.42 9.76 -3.29
C LEU A 16 -10.45 10.44 -4.19
N ALA A 17 -11.59 9.80 -4.45
CA ALA A 17 -12.66 10.35 -5.27
C ALA A 17 -13.36 11.55 -4.62
N ALA A 18 -13.40 11.59 -3.28
CA ALA A 18 -13.96 12.69 -2.51
C ALA A 18 -12.99 13.88 -2.32
N SER A 19 -11.69 13.67 -2.54
CA SER A 19 -10.68 14.73 -2.43
C SER A 19 -10.88 15.80 -3.51
N ASN A 20 -10.59 17.05 -3.16
CA ASN A 20 -10.53 18.16 -4.11
C ASN A 20 -9.16 18.28 -4.81
N ILE A 21 -8.23 17.36 -4.55
CA ILE A 21 -6.92 17.27 -5.17
C ILE A 21 -6.88 16.09 -6.13
N LEU A 22 -6.52 16.35 -7.39
CA LEU A 22 -6.25 15.29 -8.35
C LEU A 22 -4.85 14.72 -8.13
N HIS A 23 -4.77 13.57 -7.45
CA HIS A 23 -3.50 12.98 -7.05
C HIS A 23 -2.73 12.25 -8.15
N HIS A 24 -3.38 11.81 -9.23
CA HIS A 24 -2.77 10.92 -10.24
C HIS A 24 -2.04 9.73 -9.59
N VAL A 25 -2.78 8.99 -8.76
CA VAL A 25 -2.30 7.76 -8.09
C VAL A 25 -3.36 6.69 -8.18
N HIS A 26 -2.93 5.43 -8.13
CA HIS A 26 -3.78 4.27 -8.10
C HIS A 26 -3.49 3.43 -6.85
N THR A 27 -4.56 2.86 -6.29
CA THR A 27 -4.44 1.92 -5.18
C THR A 27 -3.78 0.62 -5.63
N CYS A 28 -2.79 0.17 -4.89
CA CYS A 28 -2.14 -1.12 -5.08
C CYS A 28 -3.18 -2.27 -5.06
N PRO A 29 -3.12 -3.21 -6.02
CA PRO A 29 -4.10 -4.30 -6.12
C PRO A 29 -4.01 -5.34 -5.01
N THR A 30 -3.02 -5.24 -4.10
CA THR A 30 -2.78 -6.19 -3.01
C THR A 30 -2.93 -5.60 -1.62
N CYS A 31 -2.31 -4.46 -1.31
CA CYS A 31 -2.46 -3.82 0.01
C CYS A 31 -3.54 -2.73 0.07
N GLY A 32 -3.92 -2.17 -1.09
CA GLY A 32 -4.93 -1.12 -1.21
C GLY A 32 -4.43 0.31 -1.02
N PHE A 33 -3.19 0.55 -0.58
CA PHE A 33 -2.66 1.92 -0.44
C PHE A 33 -2.47 2.59 -1.81
N PRO A 34 -2.61 3.93 -1.90
CA PRO A 34 -2.44 4.70 -3.14
C PRO A 34 -0.96 4.92 -3.46
N THR A 35 -0.28 3.87 -3.92
CA THR A 35 1.18 3.84 -4.10
C THR A 35 1.64 3.89 -5.55
N LEU A 36 0.78 3.54 -6.51
CA LEU A 36 1.16 3.39 -7.91
C LEU A 36 0.88 4.67 -8.68
N SER A 37 1.82 5.11 -9.51
CA SER A 37 1.64 6.23 -10.43
C SER A 37 0.86 5.83 -11.69
N GLU A 38 0.94 4.55 -12.08
CA GLU A 38 0.21 3.96 -13.20
C GLU A 38 -0.13 2.49 -12.87
N ARG A 39 -1.15 1.93 -13.52
CA ARG A 39 -1.51 0.51 -13.38
C ARG A 39 -0.85 -0.32 -14.48
N ALA A 40 -0.45 -1.54 -14.13
CA ALA A 40 0.15 -2.51 -15.05
C ALA A 40 1.45 -1.99 -15.70
N SER A 41 2.24 -1.21 -14.97
CA SER A 41 3.46 -0.54 -15.44
C SER A 41 4.74 -1.05 -14.76
N TYR A 42 4.69 -2.23 -14.14
CA TYR A 42 5.81 -2.85 -13.40
C TYR A 42 6.32 -2.01 -12.22
N GLU A 43 5.49 -1.11 -11.68
CA GLU A 43 5.85 -0.32 -10.52
C GLU A 43 5.75 -1.15 -9.23
N LEU A 44 6.76 -1.04 -8.37
CA LEU A 44 6.78 -1.65 -7.04
C LEU A 44 6.00 -0.78 -6.03
N CYS A 45 5.05 -1.40 -5.36
CA CYS A 45 4.35 -0.79 -4.23
C CYS A 45 5.31 -0.61 -3.03
N ALA A 46 5.59 0.63 -2.63
CA ALA A 46 6.46 0.92 -1.50
C ALA A 46 5.98 0.34 -0.14
N VAL A 47 4.69 0.00 -0.02
CA VAL A 47 4.11 -0.53 1.23
C VAL A 47 4.25 -2.04 1.35
N CYS A 48 3.99 -2.79 0.27
CA CYS A 48 3.91 -4.26 0.32
C CYS A 48 4.78 -4.97 -0.71
N LEU A 49 5.61 -4.22 -1.45
CA LEU A 49 6.57 -4.73 -2.44
C LEU A 49 5.96 -5.49 -3.63
N TRP A 50 4.64 -5.42 -3.82
CA TRP A 50 4.01 -6.00 -5.00
C TRP A 50 4.39 -5.21 -6.25
N GLU A 51 4.94 -5.87 -7.26
CA GLU A 51 5.15 -5.35 -8.61
C GLU A 51 3.83 -5.44 -9.39
N ASP A 52 3.29 -4.30 -9.82
CA ASP A 52 2.08 -4.26 -10.64
C ASP A 52 2.40 -4.61 -12.11
N ASP A 53 2.71 -5.88 -12.34
CA ASP A 53 3.08 -6.49 -13.62
C ASP A 53 1.93 -6.62 -14.64
N GLY A 54 0.70 -6.27 -14.21
CA GLY A 54 -0.47 -6.32 -15.08
C GLY A 54 -1.02 -7.72 -15.35
N GLU A 55 -0.55 -8.77 -14.65
CA GLU A 55 -1.05 -10.14 -14.81
C GLU A 55 -2.46 -10.28 -14.17
N GLY A 56 -3.45 -9.63 -14.78
CA GLY A 56 -4.80 -9.44 -14.24
C GLY A 56 -5.81 -10.54 -14.57
N GLY A 57 -5.38 -11.68 -15.12
CA GLY A 57 -6.29 -12.74 -15.57
C GLY A 57 -6.86 -13.59 -14.43
N ASP A 58 -5.99 -14.27 -13.68
CA ASP A 58 -6.39 -15.17 -12.59
C ASP A 58 -5.74 -14.71 -11.28
N PRO A 59 -6.52 -14.25 -10.27
CA PRO A 59 -5.97 -13.79 -9.00
C PRO A 59 -5.33 -14.91 -8.16
N ASN A 60 -5.50 -16.18 -8.54
CA ASN A 60 -4.87 -17.33 -7.89
C ASN A 60 -3.63 -17.83 -8.63
N ARG A 61 -3.35 -17.32 -9.84
CA ARG A 61 -2.11 -17.61 -10.56
C ARG A 61 -0.94 -16.88 -9.90
N VAL A 62 0.15 -17.59 -9.70
CA VAL A 62 1.40 -17.00 -9.19
C VAL A 62 1.96 -16.05 -10.24
N SER A 63 2.19 -14.80 -9.83
CA SER A 63 2.91 -13.81 -10.64
C SER A 63 4.41 -14.10 -10.50
N PRO A 64 5.13 -14.39 -11.60
CA PRO A 64 6.56 -14.67 -11.55
C PRO A 64 7.42 -13.61 -10.86
N PRO A 65 7.28 -12.29 -11.14
CA PRO A 65 8.10 -11.27 -10.46
C PRO A 65 7.80 -11.18 -8.95
N ASN A 66 6.59 -11.57 -8.53
CA ASN A 66 6.16 -11.47 -7.13
C ASN A 66 6.35 -12.77 -6.32
N GLY A 67 6.54 -13.92 -6.97
CA GLY A 67 6.64 -15.23 -6.30
C GLY A 67 5.37 -15.67 -5.56
N ALA A 68 4.25 -14.96 -5.72
CA ALA A 68 2.97 -15.23 -5.09
C ALA A 68 1.80 -14.86 -6.01
N SER A 69 0.61 -15.40 -5.74
CA SER A 69 -0.61 -14.95 -6.42
C SER A 69 -1.16 -13.66 -5.81
N PRO A 70 -1.94 -12.86 -6.56
CA PRO A 70 -2.64 -11.71 -6.02
C PRO A 70 -3.49 -12.03 -4.79
N THR A 71 -4.16 -13.18 -4.76
CA THR A 71 -4.93 -13.66 -3.59
C THR A 71 -4.03 -13.87 -2.38
N GLN A 72 -2.88 -14.54 -2.54
CA GLN A 72 -1.92 -14.77 -1.45
C GLN A 72 -1.36 -13.44 -0.92
N ALA A 73 -0.97 -12.52 -1.83
CA ALA A 73 -0.45 -11.21 -1.45
C ALA A 73 -1.47 -10.35 -0.71
N ARG A 74 -2.75 -10.36 -1.14
CA ARG A 74 -3.85 -9.67 -0.42
C ARG A 74 -4.05 -10.21 0.99
N LEU A 75 -4.00 -11.53 1.16
CA LEU A 75 -4.11 -12.18 2.47
C LEU A 75 -2.94 -11.78 3.37
N HIS A 76 -1.71 -11.87 2.86
CA HIS A 76 -0.51 -11.50 3.61
C HIS A 76 -0.51 -10.03 4.03
N ALA A 77 -0.77 -9.11 3.08
CA ALA A 77 -0.86 -7.69 3.37
C ALA A 77 -1.98 -7.37 4.37
N SER A 78 -3.14 -8.05 4.27
CA SER A 78 -4.24 -7.85 5.23
C SER A 78 -3.85 -8.27 6.65
N GLU A 79 -3.14 -9.39 6.80
CA GLU A 79 -2.66 -9.85 8.11
C GLU A 79 -1.61 -8.90 8.70
N MET A 80 -0.67 -8.42 7.89
CA MET A 80 0.33 -7.43 8.34
C MET A 80 -0.31 -6.11 8.74
N LEU A 81 -1.26 -5.61 7.94
CA LEU A 81 -2.00 -4.39 8.26
C LEU A 81 -2.87 -4.53 9.51
N ARG A 82 -3.50 -5.70 9.70
CA ARG A 82 -4.28 -5.99 10.92
C ARG A 82 -3.39 -5.92 12.17
N ARG A 83 -2.15 -6.43 12.11
CA ARG A 83 -1.19 -6.34 13.23
C ARG A 83 -0.74 -4.90 13.48
N PHE A 84 -0.44 -4.15 12.43
CA PHE A 84 -0.15 -2.72 12.54
C PHE A 84 -1.31 -1.97 13.24
N GLU A 85 -2.54 -2.24 12.81
CA GLU A 85 -3.77 -1.62 13.33
C GLU A 85 -4.07 -1.97 14.80
N GLN A 86 -3.41 -2.97 15.40
CA GLN A 86 -3.52 -3.24 16.84
C GLN A 86 -2.79 -2.21 17.69
N SER A 87 -1.72 -1.61 17.16
CA SER A 87 -0.85 -0.69 17.91
C SER A 87 -0.83 0.73 17.36
N HIS A 88 -1.20 0.92 16.10
CA HIS A 88 -1.16 2.19 15.40
C HIS A 88 -2.43 2.43 14.58
N ALA A 89 -2.63 3.66 14.17
CA ALA A 89 -3.62 4.06 13.18
C ALA A 89 -2.95 5.01 12.18
N LEU A 90 -3.52 5.13 10.98
CA LEU A 90 -3.19 6.23 10.09
C LEU A 90 -3.58 7.55 10.75
N ASP A 91 -2.80 8.57 10.50
CA ASP A 91 -3.04 9.92 10.99
C ASP A 91 -3.20 10.88 9.79
N GLY A 92 -4.15 11.80 9.88
CA GLY A 92 -4.47 12.72 8.79
C GLY A 92 -5.37 12.17 7.68
N SER A 93 -5.47 12.95 6.61
CA SER A 93 -6.37 12.73 5.47
C SER A 93 -5.74 11.83 4.39
N ILE A 94 -6.53 11.45 3.38
CA ILE A 94 -6.01 10.79 2.18
C ILE A 94 -4.93 11.63 1.47
N ASP A 95 -5.06 12.96 1.48
CA ASP A 95 -4.09 13.85 0.86
C ASP A 95 -2.75 13.80 1.59
N ASP A 96 -2.77 13.69 2.92
CA ASP A 96 -1.57 13.55 3.74
C ASP A 96 -0.91 12.19 3.53
N VAL A 97 -1.70 11.12 3.42
CA VAL A 97 -1.22 9.78 3.08
C VAL A 97 -0.53 9.78 1.72
N VAL A 98 -1.17 10.30 0.68
CA VAL A 98 -0.58 10.36 -0.67
C VAL A 98 0.68 11.22 -0.69
N ARG A 99 0.67 12.38 -0.02
CA ARG A 99 1.85 13.26 0.07
C ARG A 99 3.02 12.53 0.73
N ALA A 100 2.78 11.83 1.84
CA ALA A 100 3.81 11.08 2.55
C ALA A 100 4.38 9.94 1.70
N ILE A 101 3.52 9.15 1.03
CA ILE A 101 3.95 8.08 0.12
C ILE A 101 4.82 8.63 -1.00
N LYS A 102 4.39 9.71 -1.68
CA LYS A 102 5.16 10.33 -2.76
C LYS A 102 6.52 10.85 -2.26
N ALA A 103 6.54 11.47 -1.08
CA ALA A 103 7.78 11.95 -0.48
C ALA A 103 8.74 10.80 -0.13
N PHE A 104 8.22 9.70 0.43
CA PHE A 104 9.00 8.50 0.69
C PHE A 104 9.55 7.89 -0.60
N VAL A 105 8.71 7.65 -1.61
CA VAL A 105 9.11 7.06 -2.90
C VAL A 105 10.18 7.92 -3.58
N ALA A 106 10.04 9.25 -3.57
CA ALA A 106 11.05 10.15 -4.14
C ALA A 106 12.40 10.04 -3.43
N ARG A 107 12.41 9.88 -2.10
CA ARG A 107 13.64 9.64 -1.33
C ARG A 107 14.22 8.25 -1.59
N TRP A 108 13.37 7.22 -1.62
CA TRP A 108 13.77 5.85 -1.90
C TRP A 108 14.44 5.71 -3.28
N ARG A 109 13.86 6.33 -4.31
CA ARG A 109 14.44 6.38 -5.67
C ARG A 109 15.82 7.07 -5.75
N ARG A 110 16.12 7.98 -4.81
CA ARG A 110 17.45 8.63 -4.71
C ARG A 110 18.42 7.90 -3.79
N GLY A 111 17.97 6.89 -3.05
CA GLY A 111 18.76 6.21 -2.01
C GLY A 111 18.77 6.91 -0.66
N ASP A 112 17.97 7.97 -0.45
CA ASP A 112 17.87 8.73 0.82
C ASP A 112 16.92 8.07 1.86
N ALA A 113 16.32 6.95 1.49
CA ALA A 113 15.42 6.14 2.31
C ALA A 113 15.46 4.68 1.83
N SER A 114 15.15 3.74 2.71
CA SER A 114 15.06 2.32 2.41
C SER A 114 13.78 1.74 3.00
N ILE A 115 13.33 0.64 2.41
CA ILE A 115 12.24 -0.18 2.94
C ILE A 115 12.80 -1.05 4.08
N VAL A 116 12.03 -1.20 5.15
CA VAL A 116 12.37 -2.09 6.26
C VAL A 116 11.67 -3.43 6.04
N GLU A 117 12.31 -4.34 5.32
CA GLU A 117 11.68 -5.58 4.82
C GLU A 117 11.21 -6.52 5.96
N ASP A 118 11.98 -6.59 7.04
CA ASP A 118 11.71 -7.52 8.17
C ASP A 118 10.77 -6.94 9.25
N ASP A 119 10.38 -5.67 9.15
CA ASP A 119 9.45 -5.03 10.08
C ASP A 119 8.44 -4.16 9.34
N PHE A 120 7.31 -4.77 9.02
CA PHE A 120 6.20 -4.11 8.34
C PHE A 120 5.67 -2.87 9.09
N THR A 121 5.63 -2.92 10.42
CA THR A 121 5.11 -1.79 11.22
C THR A 121 6.07 -0.61 11.16
N ALA A 122 7.37 -0.85 11.34
CA ALA A 122 8.39 0.18 11.17
C ALA A 122 8.40 0.73 9.74
N ASN A 123 8.31 -0.15 8.73
CA ASN A 123 8.24 0.28 7.33
C ASN A 123 7.05 1.21 7.09
N LEU A 124 5.84 0.81 7.50
CA LEU A 124 4.65 1.61 7.27
C LEU A 124 4.72 2.97 7.98
N ARG A 125 5.25 3.00 9.22
CA ARG A 125 5.48 4.26 9.96
C ARG A 125 6.48 5.21 9.29
N ASN A 126 7.41 4.68 8.49
CA ASN A 126 8.35 5.48 7.71
C ASN A 126 7.73 6.04 6.41
N ILE A 127 6.63 5.46 5.94
CA ILE A 127 6.03 5.78 4.63
C ILE A 127 4.82 6.71 4.78
N VAL A 128 3.95 6.45 5.75
CA VAL A 128 2.68 7.17 5.92
C VAL A 128 2.60 7.85 7.28
N PRO A 129 1.77 8.90 7.45
CA PRO A 129 1.57 9.48 8.77
C PRO A 129 0.79 8.49 9.63
N THR A 130 1.28 8.29 10.85
CA THR A 130 0.70 7.32 11.79
C THR A 130 0.70 7.89 13.19
N ARG A 131 -0.26 7.43 14.00
CA ARG A 131 -0.32 7.71 15.44
C ARG A 131 -0.43 6.41 16.23
N PRO A 132 0.22 6.30 17.40
CA PRO A 132 -0.01 5.17 18.29
C PRO A 132 -1.48 5.10 18.72
N ARG A 133 -2.00 3.88 18.91
CA ARG A 133 -3.25 3.66 19.64
C ARG A 133 -2.93 3.70 21.13
N SER A 134 -3.77 4.39 21.89
CA SER A 134 -3.73 4.29 23.35
C SER A 134 -4.01 2.83 23.75
N PRO A 135 -3.33 2.31 24.80
CA PRO A 135 -3.57 0.97 25.32
C PRO A 135 -5.01 0.77 25.82
#